data_AF-A0A2L1GPA5-F1
#
_entry.id   AF-A0A2L1GPA5-F1
#
_cell.length_a   1.000
_cell.length_b   1.000
_cell.length_c   1.000
_cell.angle_alpha   90.00
_cell.angle_beta   90.00
_cell.angle_gamma   90.00
#
_symmetry.space_group_name_H-M   'P 1'
#
loop_
_entity.id
_entity.type
_entity.pdbx_description
1 polymer ?
#
loop_
_entity_poly.entity_id
_entity_poly.type
_entity_poly.pdbx_seq_one_letter_code
_entity_poly.pdbx_strand_id
1 'polypeptide(L)'
;MAFVSGRPAALLLPALAALLLTAGCSPKKYGAVQFHSEPEEAEVLNLRDDALLGLTPVLVVWESDNGEPQYVTVQMRKAGYLEEIASFWLNTRYESRESAQEDPQPVTIILKARK
;
A
#
# COMPACT_ATOMS: atom_id res chain seq x y z
N MET A 1 17.51 -37.34 62.41
CA MET A 1 16.33 -37.88 61.70
C MET A 1 15.53 -36.69 61.19
N ALA A 2 15.17 -36.71 59.89
CA ALA A 2 14.23 -35.85 59.14
C ALA A 2 14.60 -34.39 58.75
N PHE A 3 14.67 -34.23 57.42
CA PHE A 3 14.60 -33.02 56.57
C PHE A 3 13.28 -32.23 56.74
N VAL A 4 13.26 -30.93 56.40
CA VAL A 4 12.53 -30.37 55.22
C VAL A 4 12.72 -28.84 55.12
N SER A 5 13.02 -28.43 53.89
CA SER A 5 13.20 -27.09 53.33
C SER A 5 11.89 -26.32 53.08
N GLY A 6 11.95 -25.00 52.89
CA GLY A 6 10.96 -24.30 52.06
C GLY A 6 10.94 -22.78 52.15
N ARG A 7 11.66 -22.09 51.24
CA ARG A 7 11.44 -20.67 50.89
C ARG A 7 10.26 -20.58 49.92
N PRO A 8 9.56 -19.43 49.86
CA PRO A 8 9.32 -18.89 48.51
C PRO A 8 9.55 -17.37 48.47
N ALA A 9 10.79 -16.98 48.16
CA ALA A 9 11.10 -15.66 47.61
C ALA A 9 11.32 -15.81 46.11
N ALA A 10 10.26 -16.09 45.33
CA ALA A 10 10.38 -16.29 43.89
C ALA A 10 9.02 -16.23 43.16
N LEU A 11 8.27 -15.12 43.24
CA LEU A 11 7.00 -14.99 42.49
C LEU A 11 6.78 -13.62 41.83
N LEU A 12 7.79 -12.77 41.70
CA LEU A 12 7.65 -11.43 41.09
C LEU A 12 8.34 -11.25 39.72
N LEU A 13 8.92 -12.29 39.14
CA LEU A 13 9.65 -12.22 37.87
C LEU A 13 8.91 -12.63 36.57
N PRO A 14 7.79 -13.38 36.54
CA PRO A 14 7.22 -13.80 35.25
C PRO A 14 6.26 -12.75 34.63
N ALA A 15 5.79 -11.77 35.39
CA ALA A 15 4.78 -10.82 34.92
C ALA A 15 5.34 -9.77 33.93
N LEU A 16 6.64 -9.49 33.94
CA LEU A 16 7.26 -8.49 33.06
C LEU A 16 7.62 -9.05 31.66
N ALA A 17 7.74 -10.37 31.52
CA ALA A 17 8.10 -11.02 30.25
C ALA A 17 6.93 -11.15 29.27
N ALA A 18 5.68 -11.13 29.75
CA ALA A 18 4.49 -11.26 28.91
C ALA A 18 4.12 -9.97 28.14
N LEU A 19 4.62 -8.80 28.55
CA LEU A 19 4.32 -7.52 27.91
C LEU A 19 5.17 -7.21 26.66
N LEU A 20 6.22 -7.99 26.38
CA LEU A 20 7.17 -7.71 25.29
C LEU A 20 6.80 -8.39 23.95
N LEU A 21 5.75 -9.21 23.91
CA LEU A 21 5.37 -9.98 22.71
C LEU A 21 4.35 -9.29 21.80
N THR A 22 3.87 -8.09 22.14
CA THR A 22 2.94 -7.32 21.29
C THR A 22 3.62 -6.28 20.40
N ALA A 23 4.95 -6.20 20.41
CA ALA A 23 5.68 -5.29 19.54
C ALA A 23 5.75 -5.83 18.10
N GLY A 24 4.86 -5.33 17.24
CA GLY A 24 5.33 -4.86 15.93
C GLY A 24 4.74 -5.44 14.64
N CYS A 25 3.68 -6.25 14.65
CA CYS A 25 2.94 -6.52 13.41
C CYS A 25 1.94 -5.38 13.17
N SER A 26 2.38 -4.31 12.51
CA SER A 26 1.42 -3.37 11.92
C SER A 26 0.69 -4.09 10.79
N PRO A 27 -0.64 -4.18 10.81
CA PRO A 27 -1.38 -4.87 9.76
C PRO A 27 -1.21 -4.10 8.45
N LYS A 28 -0.69 -4.79 7.43
CA LYS A 28 -0.60 -4.26 6.07
C LYS A 28 -1.98 -3.86 5.58
N LYS A 29 -2.07 -2.69 4.98
CA LYS A 29 -3.26 -2.18 4.32
C LYS A 29 -3.02 -2.06 2.84
N TYR A 30 -4.12 -2.09 2.09
CA TYR A 30 -4.10 -2.10 0.64
C TYR A 30 -4.97 -0.97 0.10
N GLY A 31 -4.58 -0.48 -1.08
CA GLY A 31 -5.39 0.42 -1.89
C GLY A 31 -5.19 0.05 -3.36
N ALA A 32 -6.22 0.18 -4.18
CA ALA A 32 -6.10 -0.08 -5.60
C ALA A 32 -6.51 1.15 -6.40
N VAL A 33 -5.88 1.32 -7.55
CA VAL A 33 -6.20 2.36 -8.53
C VAL A 33 -6.51 1.69 -9.85
N GLN A 34 -7.64 2.06 -10.44
CA GLN A 34 -7.98 1.71 -11.81
C GLN A 34 -7.66 2.90 -12.70
N PHE A 35 -6.58 2.78 -13.49
CA PHE A 35 -6.19 3.80 -14.44
C PHE A 35 -6.93 3.63 -15.75
N HIS A 36 -7.47 4.74 -16.24
CA HIS A 36 -8.05 4.89 -17.56
C HIS A 36 -7.39 6.07 -18.26
N SER A 37 -7.30 5.99 -19.58
CA SER A 37 -6.88 7.13 -20.39
C SER A 37 -7.67 7.25 -21.68
N GLU A 38 -7.69 8.46 -22.20
CA GLU A 38 -8.20 8.74 -23.53
C GLU A 38 -7.09 9.42 -24.35
N PRO A 39 -6.57 8.77 -25.42
CA PRO A 39 -6.90 7.42 -25.88
C PRO A 39 -6.43 6.32 -24.92
N GLU A 40 -6.99 5.12 -25.07
CA GLU A 40 -6.57 3.91 -24.34
C GLU A 40 -5.12 3.52 -24.69
N GLU A 41 -4.57 2.51 -24.01
CA GLU A 41 -3.20 2.00 -24.20
C GLU A 41 -2.10 3.05 -23.95
N ALA A 42 -2.32 3.96 -23.01
CA ALA A 42 -1.27 4.84 -22.52
C ALA A 42 -0.41 4.09 -21.50
N GLU A 43 0.91 4.25 -21.58
CA GLU A 43 1.83 3.76 -20.58
C GLU A 43 1.68 4.57 -19.30
N VAL A 44 1.54 3.86 -18.17
CA VAL A 44 1.46 4.46 -16.83
C VAL A 44 2.77 4.20 -16.10
N LEU A 45 3.50 5.27 -15.77
CA LEU A 45 4.76 5.21 -15.03
C LEU A 45 4.58 5.81 -13.65
N ASN A 46 5.11 5.15 -12.63
CA ASN A 46 5.24 5.73 -11.30
C ASN A 46 6.50 6.61 -11.25
N LEU A 47 6.35 7.91 -10.98
CA LEU A 47 7.50 8.83 -10.92
C LEU A 47 8.33 8.69 -9.63
N ARG A 48 7.88 7.90 -8.65
CA ARG A 48 8.65 7.66 -7.43
C ARG A 48 9.87 6.75 -7.67
N ASP A 49 9.71 5.75 -8.53
CA ASP A 49 10.66 4.67 -8.74
C ASP A 49 10.88 4.34 -10.23
N ASP A 50 10.33 5.16 -11.13
CA ASP A 50 10.36 4.98 -12.59
C ASP A 50 9.79 3.63 -13.05
N ALA A 51 8.98 2.97 -12.21
CA ALA A 51 8.40 1.68 -12.54
C ALA A 51 7.27 1.82 -13.58
N LEU A 52 7.32 1.01 -14.64
CA LEU A 52 6.19 0.83 -15.55
C LEU A 52 5.11 0.01 -14.87
N LEU A 53 3.96 0.63 -14.63
CA LEU A 53 2.81 -0.02 -13.98
C LEU A 53 1.95 -0.81 -14.99
N GLY A 54 1.95 -0.40 -16.27
CA GLY A 54 1.25 -1.09 -17.34
C GLY A 54 0.71 -0.13 -18.42
N LEU A 55 -0.21 -0.65 -19.23
CA LEU A 55 -0.95 0.09 -20.27
C LEU A 55 -2.41 0.24 -19.85
N THR A 56 -2.98 1.43 -19.99
CA THR A 56 -4.40 1.65 -19.67
C THR A 56 -5.34 0.87 -20.62
N PRO A 57 -6.48 0.36 -20.13
CA PRO A 57 -6.91 0.36 -18.73
C PRO A 57 -6.12 -0.65 -17.87
N VAL A 58 -5.61 -0.22 -16.71
CA VAL A 58 -4.81 -1.07 -15.81
C VAL A 58 -5.20 -0.88 -14.34
N LEU A 59 -5.30 -2.01 -13.63
CA LEU A 59 -5.53 -2.07 -12.18
C LEU A 59 -4.19 -2.27 -11.47
N VAL A 60 -3.87 -1.39 -10.52
CA VAL A 60 -2.62 -1.46 -9.75
C VAL A 60 -2.96 -1.40 -8.27
N VAL A 61 -2.32 -2.28 -7.48
CA VAL A 61 -2.53 -2.37 -6.03
C VAL A 61 -1.27 -1.92 -5.30
N TRP A 62 -1.44 -1.02 -4.35
CA TRP A 62 -0.42 -0.57 -3.41
C TRP A 62 -0.61 -1.24 -2.05
N GLU A 63 0.52 -1.41 -1.38
CA GLU A 63 0.61 -1.89 0.00
C GLU A 63 1.13 -0.75 0.88
N SER A 64 0.59 -0.65 2.09
CA SER A 64 0.93 0.34 3.11
C SER A 64 1.08 -0.34 4.46
N ASP A 65 2.08 0.06 5.25
CA ASP A 65 2.32 -0.56 6.56
C ASP A 65 1.36 -0.04 7.63
N ASN A 66 0.78 1.15 7.46
CA ASN A 66 -0.01 1.84 8.49
C ASN A 66 -1.40 2.30 8.00
N GLY A 67 -1.73 2.05 6.73
CA GLY A 67 -2.99 2.50 6.13
C GLY A 67 -3.06 4.01 5.88
N GLU A 68 -1.94 4.72 6.02
CA GLU A 68 -1.92 6.14 5.70
C GLU A 68 -2.16 6.35 4.19
N PRO A 69 -2.87 7.43 3.82
CA PRO A 69 -2.99 7.82 2.43
C PRO A 69 -1.61 8.01 1.80
N GLN A 70 -1.38 7.39 0.64
CA GLN A 70 -0.13 7.56 -0.10
C GLN A 70 -0.30 8.63 -1.16
N TYR A 71 0.65 9.57 -1.24
CA TYR A 71 0.71 10.51 -2.35
C TYR A 71 1.40 9.85 -3.53
N VAL A 72 0.64 9.61 -4.60
CA VAL A 72 1.11 8.93 -5.80
C VAL A 72 1.19 9.94 -6.94
N THR A 73 2.34 9.98 -7.60
CA THR A 73 2.55 10.76 -8.82
C THR A 73 2.83 9.81 -9.96
N VAL A 74 2.02 9.87 -11.01
CA VAL A 74 2.18 9.08 -12.22
C VAL A 74 2.38 9.97 -13.43
N GLN A 75 3.12 9.46 -14.40
CA GLN A 75 3.19 10.01 -15.74
C GLN A 75 2.47 9.06 -16.69
N MET A 76 1.57 9.61 -17.51
CA MET A 76 0.98 8.90 -18.63
C MET A 76 1.59 9.36 -19.95
N ARG A 77 1.98 8.40 -20.79
CA ARG A 77 2.56 8.69 -22.10
C ARG A 77 2.02 7.77 -23.18
N LYS A 78 1.84 8.31 -24.38
CA LYS A 78 1.47 7.57 -25.59
C LYS A 78 2.09 8.25 -26.81
N ALA A 79 2.55 7.45 -27.78
CA ALA A 79 3.09 7.95 -29.02
C ALA A 79 2.06 8.84 -29.76
N GLY A 80 2.48 10.02 -30.21
CA GLY A 80 1.60 11.01 -30.84
C GLY A 80 0.85 11.93 -29.87
N TYR A 81 1.03 11.76 -28.56
CA TYR A 81 0.41 12.58 -27.52
C TYR A 81 1.45 13.31 -26.66
N LEU A 82 0.99 14.34 -25.96
CA LEU A 82 1.74 15.00 -24.90
C LEU A 82 1.71 14.10 -23.66
N GLU A 83 2.84 14.08 -22.96
CA GLU A 83 2.93 13.42 -21.67
C GLU A 83 2.15 14.25 -20.65
N GLU A 84 1.39 13.57 -19.80
CA GLU A 84 0.61 14.21 -18.73
C GLU A 84 1.03 13.62 -17.40
N ILE A 85 1.24 14.49 -16.41
CA ILE A 85 1.61 14.09 -15.05
C ILE A 85 0.40 14.33 -14.16
N ALA A 86 -0.01 13.31 -13.42
CA ALA A 86 -1.08 13.40 -12.44
C ALA A 86 -0.56 13.02 -11.06
N SER A 87 -1.01 13.75 -10.05
CA SER A 87 -0.73 13.43 -8.65
C SER A 87 -2.03 13.36 -7.87
N PHE A 88 -2.16 12.34 -7.03
CA PHE A 88 -3.37 12.11 -6.26
C PHE A 88 -3.04 11.39 -4.95
N TRP A 89 -3.95 11.51 -3.99
CA TRP A 89 -3.91 10.72 -2.77
C TRP A 89 -4.61 9.38 -3.00
N LEU A 90 -3.92 8.29 -2.65
CA LEU A 90 -4.44 6.93 -2.67
C LEU A 90 -4.77 6.51 -1.24
N ASN A 91 -6.05 6.19 -1.01
CA ASN A 91 -6.49 5.68 0.27
C ASN A 91 -6.17 4.19 0.40
N THR A 92 -5.24 3.83 1.29
CA THR A 92 -4.90 2.44 1.60
C THR A 92 -5.71 1.93 2.80
N ARG A 93 -7.02 1.73 2.58
CA ARG A 93 -7.98 1.42 3.66
C ARG A 93 -8.37 -0.05 3.77
N TYR A 94 -8.00 -0.88 2.80
CA TYR A 94 -8.46 -2.26 2.71
C TYR A 94 -7.56 -3.21 3.51
N GLU A 95 -8.15 -4.24 4.11
CA GLU A 95 -7.43 -5.25 4.89
C GLU A 95 -6.75 -6.31 4.01
N SER A 96 -7.19 -6.44 2.75
CA SER A 96 -6.63 -7.41 1.81
C SER A 96 -6.46 -6.83 0.42
N ARG A 97 -5.60 -7.48 -0.39
CA ARG A 97 -5.40 -7.13 -1.80
C ARG A 97 -6.69 -7.31 -2.60
N GLU A 98 -7.43 -8.38 -2.35
CA GLU A 98 -8.65 -8.74 -3.06
C GLU A 98 -9.75 -7.69 -2.83
N SER A 99 -9.95 -7.28 -1.58
CA SER A 99 -10.95 -6.25 -1.23
C SER A 99 -10.61 -4.88 -1.83
N ALA A 100 -9.32 -4.55 -1.96
CA ALA A 100 -8.90 -3.34 -2.66
C ALA A 100 -9.23 -3.40 -4.16
N GLN A 101 -9.12 -4.58 -4.79
CA GLN A 101 -9.40 -4.76 -6.22
C GLN A 101 -10.91 -4.72 -6.55
N GLU A 102 -11.78 -5.06 -5.60
CA GLU A 102 -13.23 -5.01 -5.77
C GLU A 102 -13.77 -3.57 -5.84
N ASP A 103 -13.12 -2.62 -5.15
CA ASP A 103 -13.50 -1.21 -5.10
C ASP A 103 -12.28 -0.28 -5.33
N PRO A 104 -11.70 -0.27 -6.55
CA PRO A 104 -10.53 0.53 -6.85
C PRO A 104 -10.88 2.01 -7.04
N GLN A 105 -9.97 2.90 -6.65
CA GLN A 105 -10.10 4.33 -6.93
C GLN A 105 -9.93 4.59 -8.44
N PRO A 106 -10.92 5.17 -9.13
CA PRO A 106 -10.80 5.45 -10.55
C PRO A 106 -9.92 6.69 -10.79
N VAL A 107 -8.98 6.59 -11.73
CA VAL A 107 -8.16 7.71 -12.20
C VAL A 107 -8.20 7.74 -13.72
N THR A 108 -8.84 8.78 -14.28
CA THR A 108 -8.96 8.97 -15.73
C THR A 108 -8.14 10.19 -16.16
N ILE A 109 -7.29 10.01 -17.17
CA ILE A 109 -6.46 11.09 -17.73
C ILE A 109 -6.70 11.20 -19.23
N ILE A 110 -7.03 12.41 -19.70
CA ILE A 110 -7.21 12.70 -21.12
C ILE A 110 -5.90 13.24 -21.66
N LEU A 111 -5.26 12.51 -22.57
CA LEU A 111 -4.03 12.93 -23.21
C LEU A 111 -4.31 13.86 -24.39
N LYS A 112 -3.55 14.94 -24.47
CA LYS A 112 -3.64 15.90 -25.57
C LYS A 112 -2.77 15.45 -26.74
N ALA A 113 -3.31 15.50 -27.96
CA ALA A 113 -2.53 15.21 -29.16
C ALA A 113 -1.35 16.20 -29.29
N ARG A 114 -0.19 15.68 -29.68
CA ARG A 114 0.99 16.49 -30.02
C ARG A 114 0.76 17.07 -31.41
N LYS A 115 0.43 18.37 -31.47
CA LYS A 115 0.24 19.10 -32.75
C LYS A 115 1.49 19.06 -33.62
#